data_AF-A0A956DVZ8-F1
#
_entry.id   AF-A0A956DVZ8-F1
#
_cell.length_a   1.000
_cell.length_b   1.000
_cell.length_c   1.000
_cell.angle_alpha   90.00
_cell.angle_beta   90.00
_cell.angle_gamma   90.00
#
_symmetry.space_group_name_H-M   'P 1'
#
loop_
_entity.id
_entity.type
_entity.pdbx_description
1 polymer ?
#
loop_
_entity_poly.entity_id
_entity_poly.type
_entity_poly.pdbx_seq_one_letter_code
_entity_poly.pdbx_strand_id
1 'polypeptide(L)'
;MTLRHPRAILVAAALLTACSGGEDGEVCGDIDKNPGPMMRPGENCLGCHQDGFGDDAPEFTAAGTIFASVDSDHCDGVEGVKVILTGADGSPVETQTNAAGNFWTTAPLMKEGPGPTIELEGRTITMQRALPTIPACNACHSDDPVGGASGKIYVP
;
A
#
# COMPACT_ATOMS: atom_id res chain seq x y z
N MET A 1 -46.12 50.52 38.44
CA MET A 1 -45.93 51.42 37.27
C MET A 1 -44.63 51.04 36.58
N THR A 2 -44.75 50.87 35.27
CA THR A 2 -43.76 50.52 34.22
C THR A 2 -42.46 51.32 34.22
N LEU A 3 -41.35 50.67 33.83
CA LEU A 3 -40.28 51.19 32.95
C LEU A 3 -39.37 50.01 32.54
N ARG A 4 -39.56 49.39 31.37
CA ARG A 4 -38.89 49.62 30.07
C ARG A 4 -37.36 49.41 30.07
N HIS A 5 -36.96 48.37 29.33
CA HIS A 5 -35.63 47.98 28.84
C HIS A 5 -34.86 49.12 28.12
N PRO A 6 -33.51 49.08 28.02
CA PRO A 6 -32.88 48.37 26.89
C PRO A 6 -31.50 47.70 27.15
N ARG A 7 -31.36 46.54 26.52
CA ARG A 7 -30.22 46.00 25.76
C ARG A 7 -28.79 46.46 26.09
N ALA A 8 -27.97 45.50 26.49
CA ALA A 8 -26.57 45.42 26.04
C ALA A 8 -26.32 44.00 25.53
N ILE A 9 -26.09 43.91 24.22
CA ILE A 9 -25.62 42.72 23.51
C ILE A 9 -24.13 42.59 23.86
N LEU A 10 -23.74 41.51 24.54
CA LEU A 10 -22.35 41.06 24.49
C LEU A 10 -22.31 39.77 23.70
N VAL A 11 -21.75 39.88 22.49
CA VAL A 11 -21.32 38.75 21.67
C VAL A 11 -20.09 38.17 22.35
N ALA A 12 -20.25 37.04 23.04
CA ALA A 12 -19.12 36.21 23.44
C ALA A 12 -18.84 35.25 22.27
N ALA A 13 -17.86 35.62 21.45
CA ALA A 13 -17.27 34.72 20.46
C ALA A 13 -16.61 33.57 21.22
N ALA A 14 -17.28 32.41 21.24
CA ALA A 14 -16.65 31.17 21.65
C ALA A 14 -15.67 30.80 20.53
N LEU A 15 -14.38 30.95 20.82
CA LEU A 15 -13.31 30.40 20.00
C LEU A 15 -13.57 28.91 19.80
N LEU A 16 -13.91 28.53 18.57
CA LEU A 16 -13.66 27.18 18.11
C LEU A 16 -12.17 26.96 18.27
N THR A 17 -11.77 26.18 19.27
CA THR A 17 -10.47 25.52 19.24
C THR A 17 -10.52 24.60 18.03
N ALA A 18 -10.11 25.13 16.88
CA ALA A 18 -9.59 24.32 15.81
C ALA A 18 -8.45 23.53 16.44
N CYS A 19 -8.64 22.22 16.60
CA CYS A 19 -7.47 21.35 16.69
C CYS A 19 -6.74 21.57 15.38
N SER A 20 -5.67 22.36 15.50
CA SER A 20 -4.60 22.55 14.54
C SER A 20 -4.37 21.24 13.80
N GLY A 21 -4.44 21.32 12.46
CA GLY A 21 -4.02 20.24 11.59
C GLY A 21 -2.70 19.68 12.09
N GLY A 22 -2.74 18.42 12.51
CA GLY A 22 -1.56 17.60 12.48
C GLY A 22 -1.24 17.43 11.00
N GLU A 23 -0.07 17.93 10.63
CA GLU A 23 0.66 17.55 9.43
C GLU A 23 0.91 16.04 9.57
N ASP A 24 -0.09 15.27 9.15
CA ASP A 24 0.04 13.88 8.85
C ASP A 24 1.11 13.78 7.77
N GLY A 25 2.24 13.18 8.14
CA GLY A 25 3.22 12.76 7.15
C GLY A 25 2.51 11.87 6.15
N GLU A 26 2.22 12.44 4.99
CA GLU A 26 1.59 11.84 3.82
C GLU A 26 2.19 10.45 3.55
N VAL A 27 1.57 9.39 4.06
CA VAL A 27 2.02 8.00 3.91
C VAL A 27 2.13 7.61 2.44
N CYS A 28 1.41 8.32 1.57
CA CYS A 28 1.34 8.07 0.14
C CYS A 28 2.00 9.12 -0.76
N GLY A 29 2.68 10.11 -0.17
CA GLY A 29 3.31 11.21 -0.92
C GLY A 29 2.32 12.05 -1.75
N ASP A 30 2.71 13.28 -2.06
CA ASP A 30 1.95 14.08 -3.03
C ASP A 30 2.08 13.43 -4.42
N ILE A 31 0.98 13.22 -5.15
CA ILE A 31 0.98 12.50 -6.45
C ILE A 31 1.96 13.14 -7.45
N ASP A 32 2.17 14.46 -7.32
CA ASP A 32 3.05 15.26 -8.16
C ASP A 32 4.51 15.35 -7.64
N LYS A 33 4.84 14.67 -6.53
CA LYS A 33 6.18 14.65 -5.93
C LYS A 33 6.82 13.26 -6.00
N ASN A 34 8.12 13.22 -5.69
CA ASN A 34 8.88 11.96 -5.54
C ASN A 34 8.10 11.01 -4.60
N PRO A 35 7.92 9.73 -4.96
CA PRO A 35 7.16 8.74 -4.20
C PRO A 35 7.61 8.54 -2.74
N GLY A 36 8.73 9.12 -2.33
CA GLY A 36 9.25 9.06 -0.97
C GLY A 36 9.98 7.73 -0.72
N PRO A 37 10.61 7.59 0.46
CA PRO A 37 11.48 6.44 0.75
C PRO A 37 10.73 5.10 0.84
N MET A 38 9.41 5.13 1.06
CA MET A 38 8.59 3.92 1.22
C MET A 38 7.95 3.44 -0.08
N MET A 39 8.12 4.22 -1.16
CA MET A 39 7.37 4.14 -2.42
C MET A 39 5.85 4.33 -2.23
N ARG A 40 5.17 4.83 -3.26
CA ARG A 40 3.72 5.03 -3.20
C ARG A 40 3.01 3.67 -3.31
N PRO A 41 1.96 3.41 -2.50
CA PRO A 41 1.18 2.20 -2.62
C PRO A 41 0.59 2.07 -4.04
N GLY A 42 0.64 0.88 -4.63
CA GLY A 42 0.07 0.59 -5.94
C GLY A 42 1.00 0.87 -7.12
N GLU A 43 2.13 1.56 -6.94
CA GLU A 43 3.10 1.80 -8.02
C GLU A 43 3.86 0.54 -8.41
N ASN A 44 4.26 0.46 -9.68
CA ASN A 44 5.02 -0.69 -10.17
C ASN A 44 6.52 -0.55 -9.83
N CYS A 45 6.91 -1.13 -8.69
CA CYS A 45 8.28 -1.11 -8.18
C CYS A 45 9.30 -1.67 -9.18
N LEU A 46 8.96 -2.75 -9.91
CA LEU A 46 9.86 -3.36 -10.89
C LEU A 46 10.05 -2.52 -12.16
N GLY A 47 9.35 -1.39 -12.31
CA GLY A 47 9.66 -0.41 -13.36
C GLY A 47 11.04 0.22 -13.20
N CYS A 48 11.55 0.31 -11.96
CA CYS A 48 12.87 0.87 -11.65
C CYS A 48 13.76 -0.12 -10.88
N HIS A 49 13.19 -1.06 -10.14
CA HIS A 49 13.92 -2.07 -9.34
C HIS A 49 14.10 -3.41 -10.07
N GLN A 50 14.17 -3.38 -11.40
CA GLN A 50 14.53 -4.53 -12.22
C GLN A 50 15.99 -4.42 -12.67
N ASP A 51 16.64 -5.58 -12.86
CA ASP A 51 18.01 -5.70 -13.38
C ASP A 51 18.26 -4.78 -14.59
N GLY A 52 19.19 -3.84 -14.42
CA GLY A 52 19.61 -2.88 -15.43
C GLY A 52 18.70 -1.67 -15.68
N PHE A 53 17.66 -1.44 -14.86
CA PHE A 53 16.73 -0.31 -15.05
C PHE A 53 16.98 0.90 -14.14
N GLY A 54 17.37 0.68 -12.88
CA GLY A 54 17.57 1.76 -11.90
C GLY A 54 19.03 2.15 -11.74
N ASP A 55 19.30 3.45 -11.59
CA ASP A 55 20.64 3.97 -11.22
C ASP A 55 20.98 3.54 -9.79
N ASP A 56 21.69 2.41 -9.64
CA ASP A 56 22.11 1.81 -8.37
C ASP A 56 20.96 1.40 -7.42
N ALA A 57 19.73 1.31 -7.94
CA ALA A 57 18.59 0.84 -7.17
C ALA A 57 18.74 -0.67 -6.84
N PRO A 58 18.36 -1.12 -5.64
CA PRO A 58 18.38 -2.54 -5.33
C PRO A 58 17.42 -3.30 -6.26
N GLU A 59 17.88 -4.42 -6.80
CA GLU A 59 17.09 -5.25 -7.70
C GLU A 59 16.16 -6.17 -6.91
N PHE A 60 14.89 -6.21 -7.30
CA PHE A 60 13.87 -7.06 -6.68
C PHE A 60 13.48 -8.19 -7.63
N THR A 61 13.28 -9.38 -7.04
CA THR A 61 12.78 -10.55 -7.76
C THR A 61 11.25 -10.61 -7.76
N ALA A 62 10.60 -9.94 -6.82
CA ALA A 62 9.17 -9.64 -6.78
C ALA A 62 8.89 -8.42 -5.92
N ALA A 63 7.85 -7.66 -6.28
CA ALA A 63 7.39 -6.53 -5.49
C ALA A 63 5.92 -6.19 -5.76
N GLY A 64 5.25 -5.61 -4.77
CA GLY A 64 3.84 -5.22 -4.86
C GLY A 64 3.33 -4.48 -3.63
N THR A 65 2.03 -4.26 -3.60
CA THR A 65 1.32 -3.59 -2.50
C THR A 65 0.13 -4.41 -2.03
N ILE A 66 -0.10 -4.47 -0.72
CA ILE A 66 -1.32 -5.04 -0.14
C ILE A 66 -2.20 -3.92 0.41
N PHE A 67 -3.47 -3.95 0.06
CA PHE A 67 -4.50 -2.97 0.45
C PHE A 67 -5.51 -3.54 1.45
N ALA A 68 -6.32 -2.67 2.04
CA ALA A 68 -7.40 -3.08 2.94
C ALA A 68 -8.57 -3.73 2.19
N SER A 69 -8.84 -3.31 0.96
CA SER A 69 -9.85 -3.88 0.07
C SER A 69 -9.50 -3.68 -1.40
N VAL A 70 -10.31 -4.23 -2.29
CA VAL A 70 -10.19 -4.01 -3.74
C VAL A 70 -10.47 -2.55 -4.15
N ASP A 71 -11.31 -1.86 -3.38
CA ASP A 71 -11.73 -0.47 -3.63
C ASP A 71 -10.89 0.55 -2.83
N SER A 72 -9.81 0.11 -2.18
CA SER A 72 -8.92 0.97 -1.40
C SER A 72 -8.29 2.07 -2.26
N ASP A 73 -8.22 3.28 -1.71
CA ASP A 73 -7.49 4.37 -2.35
C ASP A 73 -5.99 4.06 -2.40
N HIS A 74 -5.26 4.77 -3.28
CA HIS A 74 -3.81 4.59 -3.45
C HIS A 74 -2.98 4.99 -2.23
N CYS A 75 -3.62 5.45 -1.14
CA CYS A 75 -2.98 5.74 0.14
C CYS A 75 -3.23 4.67 1.21
N ASP A 76 -4.12 3.71 0.95
CA ASP A 76 -4.63 2.78 1.96
C ASP A 76 -3.91 1.42 1.92
N GLY A 77 -2.59 1.46 1.78
CA GLY A 77 -1.74 0.29 1.94
C GLY A 77 -1.73 -0.21 3.39
N VAL A 78 -1.66 -1.53 3.58
CA VAL A 78 -1.72 -2.15 4.93
C VAL A 78 -0.34 -2.59 5.36
N GLU A 79 0.16 -2.04 6.47
CA GLU A 79 1.44 -2.39 7.10
C GLU A 79 1.41 -3.77 7.78
N GLY A 80 2.56 -4.44 7.83
CA GLY A 80 2.76 -5.65 8.65
C GLY A 80 2.09 -6.91 8.10
N VAL A 81 1.60 -6.87 6.86
CA VAL A 81 1.04 -8.04 6.18
C VAL A 81 2.18 -8.94 5.75
N LYS A 82 2.10 -10.22 6.11
CA LYS A 82 3.08 -11.22 5.71
C LYS A 82 2.74 -11.72 4.31
N VAL A 83 3.72 -11.69 3.42
CA VAL A 83 3.64 -12.23 2.07
C VAL A 83 4.60 -13.41 1.95
N ILE A 84 4.06 -14.55 1.57
CA ILE A 84 4.77 -15.82 1.47
C ILE A 84 4.81 -16.22 0.00
N LEU A 85 6.02 -16.27 -0.54
CA LEU A 85 6.34 -16.67 -1.92
C LEU A 85 7.04 -18.03 -1.90
N THR A 86 7.06 -18.71 -3.04
CA THR A 86 7.84 -19.95 -3.18
C THR A 86 9.22 -19.63 -3.75
N GLY A 87 10.27 -19.92 -3.00
CA GLY A 87 11.66 -19.81 -3.42
C GLY A 87 12.00 -20.78 -4.55
N ALA A 88 13.08 -20.51 -5.28
CA ALA A 88 13.49 -21.33 -6.44
C ALA A 88 13.79 -22.80 -6.08
N ASP A 89 14.10 -23.09 -4.81
CA ASP A 89 14.33 -24.43 -4.27
C ASP A 89 13.05 -25.07 -3.66
N GLY A 90 11.91 -24.38 -3.72
CA GLY A 90 10.64 -24.80 -3.14
C GLY A 90 10.43 -24.42 -1.67
N SER A 91 11.41 -23.77 -1.03
CA SER A 91 11.26 -23.28 0.35
C SER A 91 10.41 -21.99 0.41
N PRO A 92 9.77 -21.66 1.55
CA PRO A 92 9.05 -20.40 1.69
C PRO A 92 10.01 -19.20 1.74
N VAL A 93 9.73 -18.19 0.93
CA VAL A 93 10.34 -16.86 1.01
C VAL A 93 9.32 -15.91 1.62
N GLU A 94 9.59 -15.45 2.84
CA GLU A 94 8.70 -14.56 3.58
C GLU A 94 9.19 -13.11 3.50
N THR A 95 8.28 -12.19 3.26
CA THR A 95 8.50 -10.74 3.36
C THR A 95 7.30 -10.11 4.06
N GLN A 96 7.43 -8.85 4.50
CA GLN A 96 6.37 -8.11 5.17
C GLN A 96 6.18 -6.75 4.51
N THR A 97 4.94 -6.28 4.50
CA THR A 97 4.64 -4.95 4.00
C THR A 97 5.18 -3.86 4.93
N ASN A 98 5.72 -2.81 4.34
CA ASN A 98 6.17 -1.62 5.03
C ASN A 98 4.97 -0.71 5.41
N ALA A 99 5.22 0.45 6.02
CA ALA A 99 4.16 1.39 6.45
C ALA A 99 3.24 1.91 5.32
N ALA A 100 3.67 1.81 4.05
CA ALA A 100 2.87 2.15 2.87
C ALA A 100 2.18 0.91 2.24
N GLY A 101 2.24 -0.26 2.90
CA GLY A 101 1.68 -1.50 2.36
C GLY A 101 2.53 -2.15 1.27
N ASN A 102 3.73 -1.65 0.98
CA ASN A 102 4.60 -2.20 -0.06
C ASN A 102 5.47 -3.33 0.47
N PHE A 103 5.65 -4.37 -0.35
CA PHE A 103 6.57 -5.47 -0.07
C PHE A 103 7.49 -5.70 -1.27
N TRP A 104 8.65 -6.29 -0.99
CA TRP A 104 9.57 -6.77 -2.01
C TRP A 104 10.41 -7.94 -1.48
N THR A 105 11.08 -8.63 -2.38
CA THR A 105 12.13 -9.59 -2.05
C THR A 105 13.22 -9.58 -3.12
N THR A 106 14.42 -9.99 -2.73
CA THR A 106 15.56 -10.22 -3.64
C THR A 106 15.91 -11.70 -3.75
N ALA A 107 15.19 -12.56 -3.04
CA ALA A 107 15.43 -14.00 -3.04
C ALA A 107 15.03 -14.61 -4.39
N PRO A 108 15.75 -15.62 -4.91
CA PRO A 108 15.34 -16.34 -6.11
C PRO A 108 13.98 -17.02 -5.92
N LEU A 109 13.07 -16.86 -6.90
CA LEU A 109 11.69 -17.35 -6.83
C LEU A 109 11.40 -18.44 -7.86
N MET A 110 10.54 -19.37 -7.48
CA MET A 110 9.96 -20.35 -8.39
C MET A 110 8.87 -19.68 -9.24
N LYS A 111 9.00 -19.75 -10.57
CA LYS A 111 8.03 -19.15 -11.50
C LYS A 111 6.81 -20.05 -11.72
N GLU A 112 7.04 -21.35 -11.85
CA GLU A 112 5.99 -22.36 -12.13
C GLU A 112 5.62 -23.14 -10.85
N GLY A 113 5.26 -22.41 -9.79
CA GLY A 113 4.97 -22.97 -8.46
C GLY A 113 3.59 -22.56 -7.91
N PRO A 114 3.32 -22.85 -6.63
CA PRO A 114 2.16 -22.30 -5.93
C PRO A 114 2.14 -20.78 -6.00
N GLY A 115 0.93 -20.20 -6.06
CA GLY A 115 0.77 -18.75 -6.02
C GLY A 115 1.14 -18.16 -4.65
N PRO A 116 1.39 -16.84 -4.59
CA PRO A 116 1.66 -16.14 -3.35
C PRO A 116 0.56 -16.35 -2.30
N THR A 117 0.94 -16.45 -1.03
CA THR A 117 0.02 -16.42 0.11
C THR A 117 0.19 -15.13 0.89
N ILE A 118 -0.92 -14.51 1.25
CA ILE A 118 -1.00 -13.31 2.05
C ILE A 118 -1.57 -13.71 3.40
N GLU A 119 -0.92 -13.30 4.48
CA GLU A 119 -1.31 -13.62 5.84
C GLU A 119 -1.36 -12.36 6.71
N LEU A 120 -2.48 -12.20 7.42
CA LEU A 120 -2.65 -11.17 8.44
C LEU A 120 -3.43 -11.76 9.62
N GLU A 121 -2.89 -11.64 10.83
CA GLU A 121 -3.52 -12.11 12.08
C GLU A 121 -3.99 -13.59 12.02
N GLY A 122 -3.22 -14.45 11.35
CA GLY A 122 -3.52 -15.87 11.20
C GLY A 122 -4.61 -16.22 10.19
N ARG A 123 -5.14 -15.23 9.46
CA ARG A 123 -6.00 -15.45 8.28
C ARG A 123 -5.14 -15.44 7.02
N THR A 124 -5.52 -16.23 6.03
CA THR A 124 -4.74 -16.38 4.79
C THR A 124 -5.59 -16.34 3.53
N ILE A 125 -5.09 -15.67 2.50
CA ILE A 125 -5.54 -15.83 1.10
C ILE A 125 -4.35 -16.34 0.29
N THR A 126 -4.55 -17.43 -0.46
CA THR A 126 -3.58 -17.90 -1.45
C THR A 126 -4.08 -17.58 -2.84
N MET A 127 -3.24 -16.89 -3.61
CA MET A 127 -3.49 -16.65 -5.02
C MET A 127 -3.49 -17.98 -5.78
N GLN A 128 -4.45 -18.15 -6.68
CA GLN A 128 -4.62 -19.41 -7.41
C GLN A 128 -3.60 -19.61 -8.54
N ARG A 129 -2.89 -18.55 -8.92
CA ARG A 129 -1.98 -18.55 -10.07
C ARG A 129 -0.54 -18.42 -9.62
N ALA A 130 0.33 -19.14 -10.32
CA ALA A 130 1.77 -19.01 -10.17
C ALA A 130 2.28 -17.61 -10.52
N LEU A 131 3.51 -17.31 -10.12
CA LEU A 131 4.15 -16.04 -10.43
C LEU A 131 4.39 -15.90 -11.94
N PRO A 132 4.16 -14.72 -12.54
CA PRO A 132 4.59 -14.45 -13.91
C PRO A 132 6.12 -14.43 -14.01
N THR A 133 6.65 -14.48 -15.24
CA THR A 133 8.09 -14.36 -15.52
C THR A 133 8.70 -13.14 -14.80
N ILE A 134 8.00 -12.00 -14.85
CA ILE A 134 8.35 -10.77 -14.14
C ILE A 134 7.30 -10.52 -13.05
N PRO A 135 7.59 -10.80 -11.77
CA PRO A 135 6.66 -10.68 -10.64
C PRO A 135 6.43 -9.23 -10.19
N ALA A 136 6.05 -8.38 -11.14
CA ALA A 136 5.60 -7.01 -10.91
C ALA A 136 4.13 -7.07 -10.51
N CYS A 137 3.82 -7.33 -9.24
CA CYS A 137 2.46 -7.64 -8.80
C CYS A 137 1.47 -6.54 -9.20
N ASN A 138 1.86 -5.27 -8.99
CA ASN A 138 1.03 -4.11 -9.29
C ASN A 138 0.87 -3.85 -10.80
N ALA A 139 1.65 -4.52 -11.66
CA ALA A 139 1.46 -4.44 -13.12
C ALA A 139 0.22 -5.21 -13.60
N CYS A 140 -0.28 -6.17 -12.81
CA CYS A 140 -1.54 -6.86 -13.08
C CYS A 140 -2.63 -6.51 -12.07
N HIS A 141 -2.25 -6.34 -10.80
CA HIS A 141 -3.16 -6.06 -9.70
C HIS A 141 -3.25 -4.55 -9.42
N SER A 142 -4.18 -3.88 -10.10
CA SER A 142 -4.39 -2.43 -10.04
C SER A 142 -5.89 -2.08 -10.06
N ASP A 143 -6.21 -0.79 -10.15
CA ASP A 143 -7.58 -0.29 -10.37
C ASP A 143 -8.16 -0.75 -11.72
N ASP A 144 -7.30 -0.85 -12.73
CA ASP A 144 -7.62 -1.37 -14.07
C ASP A 144 -6.89 -2.71 -14.29
N PRO A 145 -7.35 -3.81 -13.66
CA PRO A 145 -6.60 -5.05 -13.61
C PRO A 145 -6.48 -5.71 -14.99
N VAL A 146 -5.32 -6.32 -15.23
CA VAL A 146 -5.01 -7.02 -16.49
C VAL A 146 -4.54 -8.45 -16.24
N GLY A 147 -4.43 -9.26 -17.30
CA GLY A 147 -3.89 -10.62 -17.20
C GLY A 147 -4.74 -11.61 -16.42
N GLY A 148 -6.00 -11.26 -16.10
CA GLY A 148 -6.92 -12.07 -15.31
C GLY A 148 -6.90 -11.79 -13.80
N ALA A 149 -6.20 -10.74 -13.35
CA ALA A 149 -6.31 -10.27 -11.98
C ALA A 149 -7.73 -9.72 -11.70
N SER A 150 -8.20 -9.84 -10.46
CA SER A 150 -9.53 -9.36 -10.03
C SER A 150 -9.51 -7.94 -9.46
N GLY A 151 -8.39 -7.24 -9.55
CA GLY A 151 -8.14 -5.93 -8.94
C GLY A 151 -6.89 -5.93 -8.07
N LYS A 152 -6.79 -4.93 -7.19
CA LYS A 152 -5.73 -4.81 -6.18
C LYS A 152 -5.61 -6.06 -5.32
N ILE A 153 -4.42 -6.31 -4.80
CA ILE A 153 -4.18 -7.35 -3.81
C ILE A 153 -4.60 -6.80 -2.43
N TYR A 154 -5.43 -7.52 -1.69
CA TYR A 154 -5.92 -7.07 -0.39
C TYR A 154 -5.86 -8.17 0.67
N VAL A 155 -6.01 -7.74 1.93
CA VAL A 155 -5.94 -8.60 3.12
C VAL A 155 -7.08 -9.65 3.17
N PRO A 156 -6.89 -10.78 3.90
CA PRO A 156 -7.90 -11.82 4.10
C PRO A 156 -9.18 -11.45 4.85
#